data_AF-A0AAV5LT79-F1
#
_entry.id   AF-A0AAV5LT79-F1
#
_cell.length_a   1.000
_cell.length_b   1.000
_cell.length_c   1.000
_cell.angle_alpha   90.00
_cell.angle_beta   90.00
_cell.angle_gamma   90.00
#
_symmetry.space_group_name_H-M   'P 1'
#
loop_
_entity.id
_entity.type
_entity.pdbx_description
1 polymer ?
#
loop_
_entity_poly.entity_id
_entity_poly.type
_entity_poly.pdbx_seq_one_letter_code
_entity_poly.pdbx_strand_id
1 'polypeptide(L)'
;MESLAQLEALCERLYNSQDSAERAHAENALKCFSVNTEYISQCQYILDNALTPYALMLASSSLLKQVTDHSLALTLRLDIWSYLINYLAARGPKLQPFVTASLIQLLCRLTKFGWFDDDRFRDIVKESSNFLSQVT
;
A
#
# COMPACT_ATOMS: atom_id res chain seq x y z
N MET A 1 17.37 6.49 11.16
CA MET A 1 16.11 5.76 10.93
C MET A 1 15.14 6.25 11.99
N GLU A 2 14.10 6.98 11.60
CA GLU A 2 12.95 7.19 12.48
C GLU A 2 12.43 5.81 12.90
N SER A 3 12.15 5.62 14.18
CA SER A 3 11.66 4.32 14.63
C SER A 3 10.27 4.08 14.04
N LEU A 4 9.93 2.85 13.67
CA LEU A 4 8.61 2.51 13.16
C LEU A 4 7.49 3.03 14.08
N ALA A 5 7.70 2.98 15.39
CA ALA A 5 6.80 3.54 16.40
C ALA A 5 6.57 5.06 16.26
N GLN A 6 7.59 5.83 15.89
CA GLN A 6 7.43 7.26 15.62
C GLN A 6 6.58 7.50 14.38
N LEU A 7 6.82 6.73 13.31
CA LEU A 7 6.02 6.79 12.08
C LEU A 7 4.55 6.45 12.37
N GLU A 8 4.30 5.41 13.16
CA GLU A 8 2.94 5.04 13.58
C GLU A 8 2.27 6.16 14.35
N ALA A 9 2.97 6.82 15.29
CA ALA A 9 2.45 7.97 16.01
C ALA A 9 2.14 9.17 15.10
N LEU A 10 2.96 9.42 14.06
CA LEU A 10 2.68 10.45 13.06
C LEU A 10 1.44 10.09 12.23
N CYS A 11 1.28 8.82 11.84
CA CYS A 11 0.10 8.37 11.12
C CYS A 11 -1.18 8.54 11.96
N GLU A 12 -1.14 8.18 13.24
CA GLU A 12 -2.26 8.42 14.16
C GLU A 12 -2.65 9.90 14.19
N ARG A 13 -1.68 10.82 14.32
CA ARG A 13 -1.94 12.27 14.31
C ARG A 13 -2.51 12.74 12.98
N LEU A 14 -2.03 12.20 11.86
CA LEU A 14 -2.50 12.57 10.53
C LEU A 14 -3.99 12.28 10.34
N TYR A 15 -4.48 11.15 10.86
CA TYR A 15 -5.87 10.72 10.66
C TYR A 15 -6.81 11.10 11.82
N ASN A 16 -6.32 11.24 13.04
CA ASN A 16 -7.14 11.45 14.24
C ASN A 16 -7.01 12.83 14.90
N SER A 17 -5.95 13.62 14.64
CA SER A 17 -5.80 14.92 15.32
C SER A 17 -6.84 15.94 14.84
N GLN A 18 -7.44 16.66 15.80
CA GLN A 18 -8.35 17.78 15.54
C GLN A 18 -7.59 19.10 15.35
N ASP A 19 -6.31 19.15 15.73
CA ASP A 19 -5.47 20.31 15.52
C ASP A 19 -4.90 20.30 14.09
N SER A 20 -5.26 21.34 13.33
CA SER A 20 -4.79 21.53 11.96
C SER A 20 -3.27 21.64 11.87
N ALA A 21 -2.62 22.26 12.86
CA ALA A 21 -1.17 22.45 12.88
C ALA A 21 -0.43 21.12 13.08
N GLU A 22 -0.90 20.28 14.01
CA GLU A 22 -0.35 18.94 14.23
C GLU A 22 -0.54 18.03 13.01
N ARG A 23 -1.74 18.07 12.42
CA ARG A 23 -2.04 17.29 11.21
C ARG A 23 -1.16 17.72 10.04
N ALA A 24 -0.97 19.03 9.83
CA ALA A 24 -0.10 19.55 8.79
C ALA A 24 1.38 19.19 9.04
N HIS A 25 1.83 19.16 10.29
CA HIS A 25 3.17 18.72 10.63
C HIS A 25 3.38 17.24 10.29
N ALA A 26 2.44 16.37 10.69
CA ALA A 26 2.48 14.95 10.37
C ALA A 26 2.44 14.70 8.85
N GLU A 27 1.58 15.41 8.13
CA GLU A 27 1.48 15.33 6.67
C GLU A 27 2.80 15.72 6.01
N ASN A 28 3.42 16.82 6.42
CA ASN A 28 4.70 17.26 5.86
C ASN A 28 5.83 16.25 6.12
N ALA A 29 5.86 15.64 7.29
CA ALA A 29 6.85 14.61 7.64
C ALA A 29 6.66 13.34 6.78
N LEU A 30 5.41 12.93 6.56
CA LEU A 30 5.07 11.69 5.83
C LEU A 30 5.00 11.87 4.31
N LYS A 31 5.06 13.12 3.81
CA LYS A 31 4.89 13.43 2.39
C LYS A 31 5.90 12.73 1.48
N CYS A 32 7.14 12.52 1.96
CA CYS A 32 8.23 11.91 1.20
C CYS A 32 7.88 10.52 0.66
N PHE A 33 7.13 9.73 1.43
CA PHE A 33 6.66 8.39 1.04
C PHE A 33 5.84 8.38 -0.23
N SER A 34 5.14 9.48 -0.53
CA SER A 34 4.24 9.58 -1.67
C SER A 34 4.87 10.23 -2.90
N VAL A 35 6.07 10.82 -2.77
CA VAL A 35 6.72 11.63 -3.81
C VAL A 35 8.05 11.03 -4.28
N ASN A 36 8.81 10.40 -3.39
CA ASN A 36 10.11 9.83 -3.72
C ASN A 36 10.03 8.30 -3.84
N THR A 37 10.23 7.77 -5.05
CA THR A 37 10.16 6.35 -5.37
C THR A 37 11.18 5.49 -4.61
N GLU A 38 12.23 6.08 -4.04
CA GLU A 38 13.17 5.39 -3.14
C GLU A 38 12.49 4.85 -1.87
N TYR A 39 11.33 5.40 -1.49
CA TYR A 39 10.56 4.96 -0.32
C TYR A 39 9.62 3.78 -0.61
N ILE A 40 9.57 3.24 -1.84
CA ILE A 40 8.73 2.07 -2.17
C ILE A 40 9.04 0.89 -1.23
N SER A 41 10.33 0.55 -1.07
CA SER A 41 10.75 -0.53 -0.19
C SER A 41 10.41 -0.25 1.28
N GLN A 42 10.44 1.02 1.69
CA GLN A 42 10.05 1.41 3.04
C GLN A 42 8.54 1.29 3.24
N CYS A 43 7.72 1.59 2.24
CA CYS A 43 6.28 1.33 2.29
C CYS A 43 5.97 -0.17 2.45
N GLN A 44 6.68 -1.04 1.73
CA GLN A 44 6.56 -2.50 1.90
C GLN A 44 7.00 -2.93 3.31
N TYR A 45 8.10 -2.38 3.82
CA TYR A 45 8.53 -2.62 5.21
C TYR A 45 7.46 -2.21 6.23
N ILE A 46 6.80 -1.06 6.04
CA ILE A 46 5.69 -0.61 6.90
C ILE A 46 4.52 -1.58 6.82
N LEU A 47 4.14 -2.03 5.61
CA LEU A 47 3.07 -3.01 5.45
C LEU A 47 3.37 -4.33 6.18
N ASP A 48 4.63 -4.77 6.16
CA ASP A 48 5.02 -6.03 6.77
C ASP A 48 5.13 -5.96 8.30
N ASN A 49 5.51 -4.80 8.86
CA ASN A 49 5.91 -4.68 10.27
C ASN A 49 5.03 -3.76 11.12
N ALA A 50 4.24 -2.86 10.53
CA ALA A 50 3.42 -1.95 11.31
C ALA A 50 2.25 -2.69 11.97
N LEU A 51 1.92 -2.24 13.18
CA LEU A 51 0.84 -2.76 14.01
C LEU A 51 -0.40 -1.87 13.92
N THR A 52 -0.25 -0.60 13.55
CA THR A 52 -1.38 0.34 13.46
C THR A 52 -1.99 0.37 12.05
N PRO A 53 -3.33 0.38 11.93
CA PRO A 53 -3.98 0.35 10.63
C PRO A 53 -3.79 1.65 9.84
N TYR A 54 -3.54 2.78 10.51
CA TYR A 54 -3.24 4.05 9.85
C TYR A 54 -1.85 4.08 9.20
N ALA A 55 -0.85 3.41 9.78
CA ALA A 55 0.45 3.26 9.12
C ALA A 55 0.34 2.37 7.87
N LEU A 56 -0.45 1.29 7.93
CA LEU A 56 -0.75 0.47 6.76
C LEU A 56 -1.49 1.27 5.67
N MET A 57 -2.46 2.10 6.07
CA MET A 57 -3.18 2.98 5.16
C MET A 57 -2.25 4.01 4.50
N LEU A 58 -1.34 4.62 5.25
CA LEU A 58 -0.32 5.55 4.74
C LEU A 58 0.58 4.85 3.71
N ALA A 59 1.10 3.67 4.03
CA ALA A 59 1.96 2.92 3.11
C ALA A 59 1.23 2.55 1.82
N SER A 60 0.00 2.03 1.93
CA SER A 60 -0.85 1.69 0.78
C SER A 60 -1.17 2.91 -0.09
N SER A 61 -1.57 4.03 0.53
CA SER A 61 -1.91 5.27 -0.19
C SER A 61 -0.70 5.92 -0.86
N SER A 62 0.48 5.84 -0.21
CA SER A 62 1.74 6.31 -0.76
C SER A 62 2.15 5.50 -1.98
N LEU A 63 2.11 4.17 -1.91
CA LEU A 63 2.35 3.30 -3.05
C LEU A 63 1.35 3.56 -4.18
N LEU A 64 0.06 3.73 -3.87
CA LEU A 64 -0.97 4.06 -4.86
C LEU A 64 -0.65 5.34 -5.62
N LYS A 65 -0.20 6.37 -4.92
CA LYS A 65 0.23 7.61 -5.55
C LYS A 65 1.47 7.40 -6.40
N GLN A 66 2.48 6.69 -5.88
CA GLN A 66 3.71 6.43 -6.61
C GLN A 66 3.50 5.67 -7.92
N VAL A 67 2.68 4.61 -7.92
CA VAL A 67 2.36 3.84 -9.14
C VAL A 67 1.47 4.61 -10.11
N THR A 68 0.77 5.66 -9.63
CA THR A 68 -0.12 6.49 -10.46
C THR A 68 0.63 7.65 -11.11
N ASP A 69 1.47 8.33 -10.34
CA ASP A 69 2.10 9.58 -10.72
C ASP A 69 3.47 9.37 -11.39
N HIS A 70 4.12 8.22 -11.18
CA HIS A 70 5.44 7.91 -11.73
C HIS A 70 5.42 6.70 -12.68
N SER A 71 6.16 6.81 -13.79
CA SER A 71 6.43 5.68 -14.69
C SER A 71 7.47 4.75 -14.08
N LEU A 72 7.02 3.83 -13.22
CA LEU A 72 7.87 2.80 -12.63
C LEU A 72 8.26 1.74 -13.66
N ALA A 73 9.47 1.19 -13.51
CA ALA A 73 9.95 0.07 -14.33
C ALA A 73 8.97 -1.12 -14.25
N LEU A 74 8.80 -1.83 -15.37
CA LEU A 74 7.88 -2.97 -15.46
C LEU A 74 8.15 -4.03 -14.38
N THR A 75 9.41 -4.37 -14.16
CA THR A 75 9.85 -5.32 -13.13
C THR A 75 9.36 -4.91 -11.75
N LEU A 76 9.59 -3.66 -11.36
CA LEU A 76 9.15 -3.13 -10.08
C LEU A 76 7.62 -3.16 -9.92
N ARG A 77 6.88 -2.82 -10.98
CA ARG A 77 5.40 -2.89 -10.94
C ARG A 77 4.89 -4.31 -10.73
N LEU A 78 5.53 -5.30 -11.36
CA LEU A 78 5.20 -6.71 -11.18
C LEU A 78 5.56 -7.22 -9.78
N ASP A 79 6.71 -6.79 -9.25
CA ASP A 79 7.14 -7.15 -7.90
C ASP A 79 6.14 -6.61 -6.86
N ILE A 80 5.71 -5.35 -6.99
CA ILE A 80 4.67 -4.77 -6.12
C ILE A 80 3.34 -5.50 -6.29
N TRP A 81 2.93 -5.81 -7.53
CA TRP A 81 1.67 -6.52 -7.80
C TRP A 81 1.66 -7.92 -7.16
N SER A 82 2.73 -8.69 -7.35
CA SER A 82 2.88 -10.03 -6.76
C SER A 82 2.94 -9.97 -5.23
N TYR A 83 3.67 -8.99 -4.69
CA TYR A 83 3.70 -8.73 -3.26
C TYR A 83 2.29 -8.48 -2.69
N LEU A 84 1.49 -7.63 -3.33
CA LEU A 84 0.14 -7.29 -2.84
C LEU A 84 -0.82 -8.46 -2.86
N ILE A 85 -0.76 -9.30 -3.90
CA ILE A 85 -1.57 -10.52 -3.97
C ILE A 85 -1.24 -11.44 -2.80
N ASN A 86 0.04 -11.71 -2.57
CA ASN A 86 0.49 -12.56 -1.46
C ASN A 86 0.19 -11.94 -0.10
N TYR A 87 0.29 -10.61 0.01
CA TYR A 87 -0.02 -9.89 1.24
C TYR A 87 -1.52 -9.97 1.58
N LEU A 88 -2.40 -9.72 0.61
CA LEU A 88 -3.84 -9.85 0.76
C LEU A 88 -4.26 -11.30 1.04
N ALA A 89 -3.58 -12.28 0.43
CA ALA A 89 -3.75 -13.71 0.71
C ALA A 89 -3.54 -14.03 2.19
N ALA A 90 -2.39 -13.62 2.72
CA ALA A 90 -1.93 -14.04 4.03
C ALA A 90 -2.57 -13.22 5.17
N ARG A 91 -2.82 -11.93 4.94
CA ARG A 91 -3.23 -10.99 6.00
C ARG A 91 -4.62 -10.39 5.79
N GLY A 92 -5.16 -10.41 4.56
CA GLY A 92 -6.42 -9.76 4.19
C GLY A 92 -7.57 -9.93 5.19
N PRO A 93 -7.90 -11.15 5.65
CA PRO A 93 -8.99 -11.38 6.60
C PRO A 93 -8.82 -10.73 7.99
N LYS A 94 -7.59 -10.36 8.37
CA LYS A 94 -7.26 -9.76 9.68
C LYS A 94 -7.13 -8.24 9.61
N LEU A 95 -7.11 -7.66 8.41
CA LEU A 95 -6.93 -6.22 8.22
C LEU A 95 -8.24 -5.48 8.45
N GLN A 96 -8.12 -4.22 8.88
CA GLN A 96 -9.27 -3.33 8.97
C GLN A 96 -9.87 -3.10 7.57
N PRO A 97 -11.22 -3.04 7.42
CA PRO A 97 -11.87 -2.97 6.11
C PRO A 97 -11.37 -1.82 5.22
N PHE A 98 -11.08 -0.66 5.82
CA PHE A 98 -10.56 0.50 5.09
C PHE A 98 -9.15 0.27 4.54
N VAL A 99 -8.29 -0.44 5.28
CA VAL A 99 -6.93 -0.81 4.83
C VAL A 99 -7.03 -1.82 3.68
N THR A 100 -7.87 -2.84 3.83
CA THR A 100 -8.12 -3.84 2.78
C THR A 100 -8.61 -3.18 1.49
N ALA A 101 -9.57 -2.25 1.59
CA ALA A 101 -10.06 -1.50 0.44
C ALA A 101 -8.96 -0.69 -0.26
N SER A 102 -8.08 -0.03 0.50
CA SER A 102 -6.95 0.73 -0.05
C SER A 102 -5.95 -0.18 -0.80
N LEU A 103 -5.61 -1.33 -0.24
CA LEU A 103 -4.71 -2.30 -0.88
C LEU A 103 -5.32 -2.89 -2.16
N ILE A 104 -6.63 -3.19 -2.14
CA ILE A 104 -7.36 -3.63 -3.35
C ILE A 104 -7.34 -2.53 -4.42
N GLN A 105 -7.54 -1.26 -4.05
CA GLN A 105 -7.46 -0.14 -4.99
C GLN A 105 -6.07 -0.04 -5.64
N LEU A 106 -5.00 -0.20 -4.86
CA LEU A 106 -3.64 -0.24 -5.37
C LEU A 106 -3.41 -1.41 -6.32
N LEU A 107 -3.86 -2.62 -5.97
CA LEU A 107 -3.77 -3.81 -6.82
C LEU A 107 -4.51 -3.61 -8.16
N CYS A 108 -5.72 -3.06 -8.11
CA CYS A 108 -6.51 -2.72 -9.29
C CYS A 108 -5.83 -1.65 -10.15
N ARG A 109 -5.20 -0.64 -9.54
CA ARG A 109 -4.46 0.41 -10.27
C ARG A 109 -3.28 -0.17 -11.03
N LEU A 110 -2.46 -1.00 -10.38
CA LEU A 110 -1.33 -1.69 -11.00
C LEU A 110 -1.79 -2.58 -12.15
N THR A 111 -2.83 -3.38 -11.91
CA THR A 111 -3.39 -4.27 -12.92
C THR A 111 -3.91 -3.51 -14.14
N LYS A 112 -4.62 -2.40 -13.92
CA LYS A 112 -5.13 -1.55 -15.01
C LYS A 112 -3.99 -0.96 -15.83
N PHE A 113 -2.94 -0.47 -15.17
CA PHE A 113 -1.82 0.17 -15.84
C PHE A 113 -0.89 -0.84 -16.54
N GLY A 114 -0.74 -2.03 -15.98
CA GLY A 114 0.06 -3.11 -16.56
C GLY A 114 -0.67 -4.01 -17.56
N TRP A 115 -1.99 -3.83 -17.75
CA TRP A 115 -2.84 -4.77 -18.50
C TRP A 115 -2.33 -5.11 -19.91
N PHE A 116 -1.72 -4.14 -20.59
CA PHE A 116 -1.16 -4.31 -21.93
C PHE A 116 0.37 -4.47 -21.96
N ASP A 117 1.03 -4.31 -20.82
CA ASP A 117 2.49 -4.37 -20.73
C ASP A 117 2.98 -5.81 -20.53
N ASP A 118 2.26 -6.61 -19.75
CA ASP A 118 2.62 -7.98 -19.42
C ASP A 118 1.37 -8.81 -19.07
N ASP A 119 1.29 -10.04 -19.59
CA ASP A 119 0.12 -10.92 -19.37
C ASP A 119 -0.06 -11.32 -17.90
N ARG A 120 0.99 -11.28 -17.07
CA ARG A 120 0.90 -11.60 -15.64
C ARG A 120 -0.08 -10.70 -14.90
N PHE A 121 -0.27 -9.45 -15.31
CA PHE A 121 -1.28 -8.59 -14.69
C PHE A 121 -2.71 -9.14 -14.87
N ARG A 122 -2.95 -9.95 -15.90
CA ARG A 122 -4.25 -10.56 -16.21
C ARG A 122 -4.53 -11.81 -15.38
N ASP A 123 -3.49 -12.37 -14.75
CA ASP A 123 -3.64 -13.48 -13.80
C ASP A 123 -4.43 -13.08 -12.55
N ILE A 124 -4.73 -11.78 -12.36
CA ILE A 124 -5.59 -11.30 -11.28
C ILE A 124 -6.91 -12.06 -11.17
N VAL A 125 -7.50 -12.49 -12.30
CA VAL A 125 -8.78 -13.24 -12.32
C VAL A 125 -8.58 -14.64 -11.75
N LYS A 126 -7.48 -15.28 -12.13
CA LYS A 126 -7.08 -16.60 -11.62
C LYS A 126 -6.77 -16.52 -10.13
N GLU A 127 -5.96 -15.56 -9.71
CA GLU A 127 -5.62 -15.37 -8.30
C GLU A 127 -6.85 -15.03 -7.44
N SER A 128 -7.76 -14.21 -7.96
CA SER A 128 -9.05 -13.93 -7.29
C SER A 128 -9.92 -15.19 -7.15
N SER A 129 -9.91 -16.06 -8.16
CA SER A 129 -10.63 -17.34 -8.11
C SER A 129 -10.02 -18.28 -7.08
N ASN A 130 -8.69 -18.31 -6.96
CA ASN A 130 -7.97 -19.06 -5.93
C ASN A 130 -8.33 -18.56 -4.52
N PHE A 131 -8.47 -17.24 -4.33
CA PHE A 131 -8.89 -16.70 -3.04
C PHE A 131 -10.27 -17.19 -2.63
N LEU A 132 -11.22 -17.20 -3.57
CA LEU A 132 -12.59 -17.63 -3.29
C LEU A 132 -12.67 -19.13 -2.99
N SER A 133 -11.85 -19.95 -3.65
CA SER A 133 -11.86 -21.40 -3.45
C SER A 133 -11.22 -21.84 -2.12
N GLN A 134 -10.33 -21.03 -1.53
CA GLN A 134 -9.73 -21.30 -0.22
C GLN A 134 -10.67 -21.05 0.97
N VAL A 135 -11.83 -20.43 0.74
CA VAL A 135 -12.84 -20.16 1.77
C VAL A 135 -13.89 -21.29 1.88
N THR A 136 -13.67 -22.42 1.20
CA THR A 136 -14.50 -23.64 1.29
C THR A 136 -13.77 -24.72 2.07
#